data_AF-A0A7J5U2K5-F1
#
_entry.id   AF-A0A7J5U2K5-F1
#
_cell.length_a   1.000
_cell.length_b   1.000
_cell.length_c   1.000
_cell.angle_alpha   90.00
_cell.angle_beta   90.00
_cell.angle_gamma   90.00
#
_symmetry.space_group_name_H-M   'P 1'
#
loop_
_entity.id
_entity.type
_entity.pdbx_description
1 polymer ?
#
loop_
_entity_poly.entity_id
_entity_poly.type
_entity_poly.pdbx_seq_one_letter_code
_entity_poly.pdbx_strand_id
1 'polypeptide(L)'
;MLPTTQAWIIDCKPADDWKTFIEYWKGMYHYSSKSKAYDVYVIDRKMPFKFDSVILRGLFEWKNNTEDKLSEKKVSSVNQIIDKLEVVNQLADDWDAKTFSDSFGKISAIWQVFLMHVIQPSQFPIFDQHVYRASIYLQTGDIGELKGTTKQKLNAYKEYQAFFGDVRLASACDSRNIDKALWAFGRFIKQYPRLFSKTSL
;
A
#
# COMPACT_ATOMS: atom_id res chain seq x y z
N MET A 1 -7.79 -35.34 1.43
CA MET A 1 -8.93 -34.65 0.78
C MET A 1 -8.97 -33.25 1.36
N LEU A 2 -8.47 -32.26 0.62
CA LEU A 2 -8.47 -30.87 1.10
C LEU A 2 -9.92 -30.33 1.00
N PRO A 3 -10.39 -29.51 1.95
CA PRO A 3 -11.71 -28.88 1.86
C PRO A 3 -11.84 -28.16 0.51
N THR A 4 -13.02 -28.20 -0.09
CA THR A 4 -13.33 -27.68 -1.43
C THR A 4 -12.96 -26.20 -1.64
N THR A 5 -12.75 -25.45 -0.56
CA THR A 5 -12.27 -24.06 -0.55
C THR A 5 -10.75 -23.93 -0.81
N GLN A 6 -9.94 -24.96 -0.58
CA GLN A 6 -8.49 -24.91 -0.80
C GLN A 6 -8.10 -25.17 -2.26
N ALA A 7 -8.93 -25.90 -3.03
CA ALA A 7 -8.68 -26.12 -4.46
C ALA A 7 -8.80 -24.82 -5.28
N TRP A 8 -9.78 -23.97 -4.95
CA TRP A 8 -9.95 -22.65 -5.60
C TRP A 8 -8.80 -21.66 -5.33
N ILE A 9 -8.10 -21.78 -4.20
CA ILE A 9 -7.02 -20.86 -3.82
C ILE A 9 -5.72 -21.15 -4.61
N ILE A 10 -5.55 -22.38 -5.09
CA ILE A 10 -4.33 -22.82 -5.78
C ILE A 10 -4.46 -22.68 -7.31
N ASP A 11 -5.66 -22.89 -7.87
CA ASP A 11 -5.90 -22.86 -9.32
C ASP A 11 -6.32 -21.49 -9.90
N CYS A 12 -6.69 -20.51 -9.07
CA CYS A 12 -6.83 -19.15 -9.55
C CYS A 12 -5.43 -18.56 -9.81
N LYS A 13 -4.88 -18.81 -11.00
CA LYS A 13 -3.99 -17.82 -11.63
C LYS A 13 -4.82 -16.54 -11.79
N PRO A 14 -4.50 -15.44 -11.10
CA PRO A 14 -5.34 -14.23 -11.13
C PRO A 14 -5.36 -13.52 -12.49
N ALA A 15 -4.60 -14.04 -13.45
CA ALA A 15 -4.47 -13.53 -14.79
C ALA A 15 -5.75 -13.67 -15.64
N ASP A 16 -6.67 -14.57 -15.30
CA ASP A 16 -7.84 -14.84 -16.16
C ASP A 16 -9.02 -13.89 -15.88
N ASP A 17 -9.13 -13.35 -14.65
CA ASP A 17 -10.09 -12.28 -14.32
C ASP A 17 -9.70 -11.51 -13.04
N TRP A 18 -9.12 -10.32 -13.21
CA TRP A 18 -8.76 -9.44 -12.09
C TRP A 18 -9.95 -9.04 -11.23
N LYS A 19 -11.16 -8.89 -11.80
CA LYS A 19 -12.33 -8.46 -11.06
C LYS A 19 -12.72 -9.51 -10.02
N THR A 20 -12.81 -10.78 -10.43
CA THR A 20 -13.06 -11.90 -9.50
C THR A 20 -11.99 -12.02 -8.43
N PHE A 21 -10.70 -11.89 -8.80
CA PHE A 21 -9.61 -11.88 -7.83
C PHE A 21 -9.79 -10.77 -6.78
N ILE A 22 -10.10 -9.55 -7.22
CA ILE A 22 -10.28 -8.39 -6.33
C ILE A 22 -11.50 -8.58 -5.42
N GLU A 23 -12.64 -9.00 -5.95
CA GLU A 23 -13.86 -9.23 -5.16
C GLU A 23 -13.65 -10.27 -4.06
N TYR A 24 -12.96 -11.37 -4.38
CA TYR A 24 -12.66 -12.42 -3.41
C TYR A 24 -11.71 -11.91 -2.31
N TRP A 25 -10.54 -11.39 -2.68
CA TRP A 25 -9.50 -11.06 -1.72
C TRP A 25 -9.82 -9.80 -0.92
N LYS A 26 -10.55 -8.83 -1.47
CA LYS A 26 -10.97 -7.65 -0.70
C LYS A 26 -11.92 -8.05 0.45
N GLY A 27 -12.71 -9.12 0.29
CA GLY A 27 -13.57 -9.66 1.35
C GLY A 27 -12.77 -10.26 2.52
N MET A 28 -11.54 -10.69 2.25
CA MET A 28 -10.60 -11.23 3.25
C MET A 28 -9.75 -10.13 3.91
N TYR A 29 -9.89 -8.87 3.47
CA TYR A 29 -9.20 -7.75 4.06
C TYR A 29 -9.75 -7.49 5.47
N HIS A 30 -8.93 -7.80 6.46
CA HIS A 30 -9.18 -7.45 7.85
C HIS A 30 -8.01 -6.60 8.37
N TYR A 31 -8.28 -5.31 8.55
CA TYR A 31 -7.31 -4.35 9.07
C TYR A 31 -7.82 -3.79 10.39
N SER A 32 -7.14 -4.16 11.47
CA SER A 32 -7.57 -3.92 12.84
C SER A 32 -7.25 -2.51 13.36
N SER A 33 -7.14 -1.51 12.48
CA SER A 33 -6.89 -0.14 12.93
C SER A 33 -8.12 0.42 13.64
N LYS A 34 -7.93 0.84 14.90
CA LYS A 34 -8.95 1.61 15.65
C LYS A 34 -9.17 3.01 15.06
N SER A 35 -8.18 3.54 14.34
CA SER A 35 -8.26 4.84 13.68
C SER A 35 -9.04 4.72 12.37
N LYS A 36 -10.02 5.62 12.17
CA LYS A 36 -10.73 5.84 10.90
C LYS A 36 -10.08 6.93 10.04
N ALA A 37 -8.90 7.43 10.42
CA ALA A 37 -8.27 8.58 9.79
C ALA A 37 -8.09 8.43 8.27
N TYR A 38 -7.73 7.23 7.80
CA TYR A 38 -7.56 7.00 6.37
C TYR A 38 -8.87 7.13 5.59
N ASP A 39 -9.94 6.50 6.07
CA ASP A 39 -11.24 6.57 5.40
C ASP A 39 -11.75 8.03 5.38
N VAL A 40 -11.62 8.75 6.51
CA VAL A 40 -12.09 10.13 6.64
C VAL A 40 -11.26 11.13 5.82
N TYR A 41 -9.93 11.03 5.85
CA TYR A 41 -9.04 12.09 5.32
C TYR A 41 -8.42 11.76 3.95
N VAL A 42 -8.57 10.52 3.46
CA VAL A 42 -8.08 10.12 2.13
C VAL A 42 -9.23 9.71 1.21
N ILE A 43 -10.14 8.86 1.67
CA ILE A 43 -11.25 8.33 0.84
C ILE A 43 -12.40 9.33 0.78
N ASP A 44 -12.93 9.75 1.92
CA ASP A 44 -14.12 10.59 2.03
C ASP A 44 -13.78 12.10 2.08
N ARG A 45 -12.54 12.46 1.73
CA ARG A 45 -12.04 13.83 1.87
C ARG A 45 -12.86 14.80 1.02
N LYS A 46 -13.28 15.91 1.63
CA LYS A 46 -14.05 16.98 0.96
C LYS A 46 -13.12 18.10 0.50
N MET A 47 -13.40 18.66 -0.68
CA MET A 47 -12.64 19.78 -1.25
C MET A 47 -13.31 21.14 -0.94
N PRO A 48 -12.53 22.21 -0.71
CA PRO A 48 -11.07 22.23 -0.59
C PRO A 48 -10.59 21.54 0.71
N PHE A 49 -9.46 20.86 0.64
CA PHE A 49 -8.88 20.14 1.76
C PHE A 49 -7.51 20.71 2.11
N LYS A 50 -7.23 20.86 3.41
CA LYS A 50 -5.90 21.19 3.91
C LYS A 50 -5.52 20.23 5.04
N PHE A 51 -4.30 19.74 4.97
CA PHE A 51 -3.69 18.98 6.04
C PHE A 51 -3.37 19.90 7.21
N ASP A 52 -3.57 19.37 8.41
CA ASP A 52 -2.98 19.88 9.64
C ASP A 52 -2.13 18.79 10.31
N SER A 53 -1.50 19.14 11.42
CA SER A 53 -0.64 18.23 12.17
C SER A 53 -1.39 17.04 12.79
N VAL A 54 -2.66 17.21 13.15
CA VAL A 54 -3.51 16.17 13.75
C VAL A 54 -3.89 15.13 12.70
N ILE A 55 -4.32 15.60 11.52
CA ILE A 55 -4.66 14.77 10.37
C ILE A 55 -3.46 13.93 9.95
N LEU A 56 -2.30 14.56 9.73
CA LEU A 56 -1.09 13.84 9.30
C LEU A 56 -0.66 12.81 10.35
N ARG A 57 -0.68 13.17 11.64
CA ARG A 57 -0.36 12.23 12.71
C ARG A 57 -1.31 11.03 12.69
N GLY A 58 -2.62 11.27 12.62
CA GLY A 58 -3.62 10.20 12.59
C GLY A 58 -3.48 9.27 11.38
N LEU A 59 -3.07 9.80 10.22
CA LEU A 59 -2.83 8.99 9.01
C LEU A 59 -1.59 8.10 9.14
N PHE A 60 -0.49 8.60 9.70
CA PHE A 60 0.72 7.81 9.89
C PHE A 60 0.58 6.80 11.04
N GLU A 61 -0.21 7.13 12.07
CA GLU A 61 -0.62 6.18 13.11
C GLU A 61 -1.48 5.04 12.51
N TRP A 62 -2.46 5.39 11.68
CA TRP A 62 -3.24 4.39 10.92
C TRP A 62 -2.31 3.49 10.10
N LYS A 63 -1.39 4.06 9.30
CA LYS A 63 -0.50 3.27 8.42
C LYS A 63 0.39 2.31 9.19
N ASN A 64 0.80 2.70 10.38
CA ASN A 64 1.70 1.91 11.21
C ASN A 64 1.07 0.61 11.72
N ASN A 65 -0.27 0.54 11.82
CA ASN A 65 -1.02 -0.66 12.16
C ASN A 65 -0.61 -1.36 13.47
N THR A 66 -0.11 -0.63 14.46
CA THR A 66 0.15 -1.19 15.80
C THR A 66 -0.77 -0.51 16.80
N GLU A 67 -1.32 -1.29 17.73
CA GLU A 67 -1.98 -0.75 18.93
C GLU A 67 -1.00 0.04 19.81
N ASP A 68 0.31 -0.17 19.61
CA ASP A 68 1.40 0.49 20.30
C ASP A 68 1.79 1.84 19.68
N LYS A 69 2.34 2.70 20.54
CA LYS A 69 2.94 3.99 20.21
C LYS A 69 4.00 3.84 19.10
N LEU A 70 4.02 4.78 18.15
CA LEU A 70 5.08 4.87 17.14
C LEU A 70 6.47 4.83 17.84
N SER A 71 7.38 4.00 17.33
CA SER A 71 8.78 4.03 17.76
C SER A 71 9.37 5.44 17.57
N GLU A 72 10.35 5.84 18.37
CA GLU A 72 10.96 7.19 18.31
C GLU A 72 11.40 7.60 16.89
N LYS A 73 12.02 6.69 16.13
CA LYS A 73 12.42 6.94 14.73
C LYS A 73 11.23 7.28 13.82
N LYS A 74 10.09 6.61 14.05
CA LYS A 74 8.84 6.85 13.33
C LYS A 74 8.24 8.19 13.75
N VAL A 75 8.20 8.50 15.06
CA VAL A 75 7.76 9.81 15.56
C VAL A 75 8.60 10.94 14.94
N SER A 76 9.92 10.81 14.93
CA SER A 76 10.81 11.78 14.29
C SER A 76 10.51 11.97 12.80
N SER A 77 10.21 10.89 12.09
CA SER A 77 9.83 10.97 10.68
C SER A 77 8.49 11.69 10.49
N VAL A 78 7.50 11.47 11.37
CA VAL A 78 6.22 12.21 11.31
C VAL A 78 6.45 13.68 11.60
N ASN A 79 7.24 14.00 12.62
CA ASN A 79 7.54 15.39 12.98
C ASN A 79 8.23 16.13 11.84
N GLN A 80 9.20 15.50 11.15
CA GLN A 80 9.84 16.09 9.96
C GLN A 80 8.84 16.44 8.84
N ILE A 81 7.73 15.69 8.73
CA ILE A 81 6.65 15.98 7.77
C ILE A 81 5.80 17.14 8.28
N ILE A 82 5.41 17.10 9.57
CA ILE A 82 4.59 18.14 10.20
C ILE A 82 5.31 19.50 10.20
N ASP A 83 6.63 19.51 10.44
CA ASP A 83 7.45 20.74 10.41
C ASP A 83 7.47 21.40 9.02
N LYS A 84 7.05 20.69 7.97
CA LYS A 84 6.94 21.16 6.59
C LYS A 84 5.49 21.11 6.08
N LEU A 85 4.51 21.30 6.98
CA LEU A 85 3.08 21.23 6.67
C LEU A 85 2.67 22.12 5.48
N GLU A 86 3.24 23.32 5.38
CA GLU A 86 2.98 24.24 4.27
C GLU A 86 3.36 23.62 2.92
N VAL A 87 4.51 22.93 2.86
CA VAL A 87 4.97 22.22 1.66
C VAL A 87 4.05 21.03 1.34
N VAL A 88 3.57 20.30 2.35
CA VAL A 88 2.58 19.22 2.16
C VAL A 88 1.31 19.78 1.51
N ASN A 89 0.81 20.90 2.02
CA ASN A 89 -0.39 21.55 1.49
C ASN A 89 -0.18 22.17 0.11
N GLN A 90 1.03 22.67 -0.18
CA GLN A 90 1.41 23.12 -1.52
C GLN A 90 1.39 21.96 -2.52
N LEU A 91 2.02 20.83 -2.18
CA LEU A 91 2.07 19.62 -3.03
C LEU A 91 0.71 18.95 -3.22
N ALA A 92 -0.23 19.17 -2.29
CA ALA A 92 -1.61 18.71 -2.41
C ALA A 92 -2.40 19.50 -3.46
N ASP A 93 -2.10 20.80 -3.59
CA ASP A 93 -2.71 21.67 -4.59
C ASP A 93 -2.05 21.48 -5.97
N ASP A 94 -0.71 21.46 -6.01
CA ASP A 94 0.09 21.32 -7.23
C ASP A 94 1.30 20.43 -6.98
N TRP A 95 1.27 19.23 -7.56
CA TRP A 95 2.28 18.21 -7.31
C TRP A 95 3.59 18.51 -8.04
N ASP A 96 4.69 18.67 -7.29
CA ASP A 96 6.05 18.76 -7.83
C ASP A 96 6.98 17.72 -7.21
N ALA A 97 7.48 16.81 -8.05
CA ALA A 97 8.35 15.72 -7.61
C ALA A 97 9.69 16.22 -7.06
N LYS A 98 10.22 17.33 -7.58
CA LYS A 98 11.49 17.89 -7.11
C LYS A 98 11.34 18.45 -5.70
N THR A 99 10.33 19.27 -5.47
CA THR A 99 9.98 19.83 -4.15
C THR A 99 9.72 18.73 -3.13
N PHE A 100 8.99 17.68 -3.52
CA PHE A 100 8.80 16.51 -2.65
C PHE A 100 10.13 15.84 -2.29
N SER A 101 10.97 15.56 -3.28
CA SER A 101 12.28 14.92 -3.07
C SER A 101 13.20 15.76 -2.17
N ASP A 102 13.30 17.05 -2.42
CA ASP A 102 14.14 17.97 -1.64
C ASP A 102 13.63 18.11 -0.19
N SER A 103 12.31 18.04 0.01
CA SER A 103 11.69 18.20 1.32
C SER A 103 11.67 16.92 2.14
N PHE A 104 11.39 15.77 1.52
CA PHE A 104 11.09 14.51 2.22
C PHE A 104 12.01 13.35 1.84
N GLY A 105 13.01 13.54 0.98
CA GLY A 105 13.93 12.47 0.54
C GLY A 105 14.72 11.77 1.66
N LYS A 106 14.79 12.38 2.86
CA LYS A 106 15.48 11.84 4.04
C LYS A 106 14.65 10.88 4.89
N ILE A 107 13.32 10.86 4.77
CA ILE A 107 12.49 9.89 5.53
C ILE A 107 12.55 8.51 4.86
N SER A 108 12.09 7.46 5.54
CA SER A 108 12.16 6.10 4.98
C SER A 108 11.32 5.94 3.70
N ALA A 109 11.76 5.11 2.75
CA ALA A 109 11.08 4.92 1.46
C ALA A 109 9.57 4.62 1.58
N ILE A 110 9.17 3.74 2.50
CA ILE A 110 7.75 3.40 2.71
C ILE A 110 6.95 4.60 3.18
N TRP A 111 7.55 5.45 4.01
CA TRP A 111 6.90 6.65 4.52
C TRP A 111 6.85 7.77 3.48
N GLN A 112 7.89 7.87 2.63
CA GLN A 112 7.83 8.73 1.44
C GLN A 112 6.65 8.33 0.58
N VAL A 113 6.58 7.05 0.18
CA VAL A 113 5.49 6.55 -0.68
C VAL A 113 4.12 6.74 -0.05
N PHE A 114 3.98 6.47 1.26
CA PHE A 114 2.72 6.72 1.94
C PHE A 114 2.36 8.22 1.96
N LEU A 115 3.31 9.13 2.16
CA LEU A 115 3.05 10.57 2.07
C LEU A 115 2.60 10.97 0.66
N MET A 116 3.25 10.45 -0.40
CA MET A 116 2.82 10.68 -1.79
C MET A 116 1.37 10.23 -1.99
N HIS A 117 1.01 9.04 -1.49
CA HIS A 117 -0.35 8.53 -1.54
C HIS A 117 -1.35 9.41 -0.78
N VAL A 118 -1.00 9.88 0.42
CA VAL A 118 -1.87 10.78 1.19
C VAL A 118 -2.15 12.08 0.44
N ILE A 119 -1.12 12.66 -0.19
CA ILE A 119 -1.22 13.92 -0.93
C ILE A 119 -2.03 13.71 -2.23
N GLN A 120 -1.62 12.77 -3.08
CA GLN A 120 -2.23 12.48 -4.40
C GLN A 120 -2.67 11.00 -4.51
N PRO A 121 -3.76 10.59 -3.82
CA PRO A 121 -4.17 9.17 -3.72
C PRO A 121 -4.61 8.54 -5.05
N SER A 122 -5.03 9.35 -6.02
CA SER A 122 -5.41 8.89 -7.36
C SER A 122 -4.20 8.53 -8.24
N GLN A 123 -3.03 9.10 -7.94
CA GLN A 123 -1.79 8.94 -8.71
C GLN A 123 -0.86 7.90 -8.08
N PHE A 124 -0.74 7.92 -6.75
CA PHE A 124 0.20 7.08 -6.03
C PHE A 124 -0.55 5.99 -5.27
N PRO A 125 -0.49 4.71 -5.66
CA PRO A 125 -1.12 3.63 -4.92
C PRO A 125 -0.42 3.40 -3.56
N ILE A 126 -1.15 2.85 -2.60
CA ILE A 126 -0.55 2.39 -1.33
C ILE A 126 0.50 1.32 -1.63
N PHE A 127 1.61 1.40 -0.90
CA PHE A 127 2.71 0.45 -1.01
C PHE A 127 3.24 0.02 0.36
N ASP A 128 3.34 -1.29 0.55
CA ASP A 128 4.06 -1.91 1.65
C ASP A 128 4.48 -3.34 1.28
N GLN A 129 5.03 -4.04 2.26
CA GLN A 129 5.53 -5.40 2.09
C GLN A 129 4.46 -6.40 1.61
N HIS A 130 3.19 -6.22 1.95
CA HIS A 130 2.13 -7.16 1.57
C HIS A 130 1.76 -6.98 0.11
N VAL A 131 1.44 -5.76 -0.32
CA VAL A 131 1.10 -5.50 -1.73
C VAL A 131 2.29 -5.75 -2.66
N TYR A 132 3.52 -5.50 -2.21
CA TYR A 132 4.73 -5.90 -2.95
C TYR A 132 4.84 -7.42 -3.11
N ARG A 133 4.65 -8.18 -2.02
CA ARG A 133 4.70 -9.65 -2.09
C ARG A 133 3.65 -10.19 -3.06
N ALA A 134 2.44 -9.65 -3.00
CA ALA A 134 1.37 -9.98 -3.93
C ALA A 134 1.78 -9.69 -5.37
N SER A 135 2.25 -8.47 -5.67
CA SER A 135 2.60 -8.10 -7.04
C SER A 135 3.73 -8.96 -7.61
N ILE A 136 4.75 -9.28 -6.81
CA ILE A 136 5.84 -10.17 -7.27
C ILE A 136 5.30 -11.57 -7.56
N TYR A 137 4.50 -12.14 -6.67
CA TYR A 137 3.94 -13.48 -6.88
C TYR A 137 3.03 -13.54 -8.12
N LEU A 138 2.21 -12.51 -8.33
CA LEU A 138 1.30 -12.44 -9.47
C LEU A 138 2.03 -12.31 -10.81
N GLN A 139 3.21 -11.69 -10.83
CA GLN A 139 4.02 -11.52 -12.04
C GLN A 139 4.97 -12.68 -12.32
N THR A 140 5.47 -13.35 -11.27
CA THR A 140 6.60 -14.30 -11.39
C THR A 140 6.30 -15.69 -10.87
N GLY A 141 5.27 -15.85 -10.04
CA GLY A 141 4.99 -17.06 -9.28
C GLY A 141 5.94 -17.29 -8.08
N ASP A 142 6.83 -16.34 -7.78
CA ASP A 142 7.78 -16.44 -6.67
C ASP A 142 7.41 -15.51 -5.50
N ILE A 143 7.81 -15.86 -4.29
CA ILE A 143 7.53 -15.06 -3.08
C ILE A 143 8.56 -13.94 -2.94
N GLY A 144 8.14 -12.70 -3.15
CA GLY A 144 8.98 -11.51 -2.99
C GLY A 144 9.01 -10.92 -1.57
N GLU A 145 10.19 -10.51 -1.10
CA GLU A 145 10.37 -9.73 0.15
C GLU A 145 11.01 -8.37 -0.16
N LEU A 146 10.45 -7.30 0.40
CA LEU A 146 10.85 -5.93 0.13
C LEU A 146 12.08 -5.58 0.98
N LYS A 147 13.25 -5.94 0.48
CA LYS A 147 14.54 -5.75 1.13
C LYS A 147 15.36 -4.66 0.44
N GLY A 148 16.49 -4.30 1.06
CA GLY A 148 17.46 -3.38 0.49
C GLY A 148 17.29 -1.92 0.92
N THR A 149 18.04 -1.08 0.22
CA THR A 149 18.19 0.37 0.44
C THR A 149 16.93 1.15 0.08
N THR A 150 16.86 2.43 0.49
CA THR A 150 15.80 3.36 0.08
C THR A 150 15.65 3.40 -1.44
N LYS A 151 16.76 3.49 -2.18
CA LYS A 151 16.75 3.51 -3.65
C LYS A 151 16.13 2.24 -4.24
N GLN A 152 16.49 1.07 -3.74
CA GLN A 152 15.93 -0.20 -4.21
C GLN A 152 14.42 -0.29 -3.93
N LYS A 153 13.97 0.15 -2.75
CA LYS A 153 12.54 0.17 -2.40
C LYS A 153 11.74 1.15 -3.26
N LEU A 154 12.31 2.30 -3.60
CA LEU A 154 11.68 3.27 -4.51
C LEU A 154 11.62 2.75 -5.95
N ASN A 155 12.62 1.98 -6.40
CA ASN A 155 12.56 1.30 -7.70
C ASN A 155 11.48 0.21 -7.71
N ALA A 156 11.41 -0.63 -6.67
CA ALA A 156 10.35 -1.62 -6.51
C ALA A 156 8.96 -0.98 -6.49
N TYR A 157 8.84 0.22 -5.91
CA TYR A 157 7.61 0.98 -5.96
C TYR A 157 7.24 1.43 -7.38
N LYS A 158 8.20 1.91 -8.20
CA LYS A 158 7.95 2.29 -9.60
C LYS A 158 7.44 1.10 -10.42
N GLU A 159 8.05 -0.08 -10.25
CA GLU A 159 7.60 -1.32 -10.88
C GLU A 159 6.18 -1.68 -10.43
N TYR A 160 5.92 -1.56 -9.13
CA TYR A 160 4.58 -1.77 -8.57
C TYR A 160 3.54 -0.77 -9.10
N GLN A 161 3.90 0.49 -9.32
CA GLN A 161 2.97 1.48 -9.89
C GLN A 161 2.51 1.08 -11.30
N ALA A 162 3.42 0.56 -12.13
CA ALA A 162 3.09 0.06 -13.47
C ALA A 162 2.14 -1.13 -13.36
N PHE A 163 2.51 -2.15 -12.57
CA PHE A 163 1.66 -3.32 -12.30
C PHE A 163 0.26 -2.93 -11.80
N PHE A 164 0.18 -2.01 -10.82
CA PHE A 164 -1.09 -1.55 -10.26
C PHE A 164 -1.94 -0.82 -11.32
N GLY A 165 -1.30 -0.05 -12.20
CA GLY A 165 -1.96 0.59 -13.33
C GLY A 165 -2.62 -0.42 -14.27
N ASP A 166 -1.90 -1.50 -14.61
CA ASP A 166 -2.42 -2.57 -15.46
C ASP A 166 -3.60 -3.30 -14.80
N VAL A 167 -3.49 -3.63 -13.51
CA VAL A 167 -4.60 -4.23 -12.74
C VAL A 167 -5.82 -3.31 -12.73
N ARG A 168 -5.62 -2.01 -12.52
CA ARG A 168 -6.72 -1.02 -12.49
C ARG A 168 -7.42 -0.93 -13.84
N LEU A 169 -6.65 -0.90 -14.94
CA LEU A 169 -7.20 -0.87 -16.30
C LEU A 169 -7.98 -2.16 -16.62
N ALA A 170 -7.43 -3.33 -16.28
CA ALA A 170 -8.05 -4.61 -16.61
C ALA A 170 -9.28 -4.95 -15.76
N SER A 171 -9.32 -4.52 -14.50
CA SER A 171 -10.44 -4.81 -13.58
C SER A 171 -11.57 -3.78 -13.60
N ALA A 172 -11.26 -2.54 -14.00
CA ALA A 172 -12.12 -1.37 -13.78
C ALA A 172 -12.56 -1.16 -12.31
N CYS A 173 -11.82 -1.74 -11.35
CA CYS A 173 -12.05 -1.55 -9.92
C CYS A 173 -11.39 -0.25 -9.42
N ASP A 174 -11.93 0.32 -8.35
CA ASP A 174 -11.30 1.45 -7.67
C ASP A 174 -9.99 1.02 -6.96
N SER A 175 -9.07 1.99 -6.81
CA SER A 175 -7.76 1.76 -6.21
C SER A 175 -7.83 1.16 -4.80
N ARG A 176 -8.86 1.47 -4.02
CA ARG A 176 -8.95 0.99 -2.64
C ARG A 176 -9.33 -0.49 -2.59
N ASN A 177 -10.22 -0.95 -3.46
CA ASN A 177 -10.56 -2.36 -3.57
C ASN A 177 -9.37 -3.19 -4.09
N ILE A 178 -8.60 -2.66 -5.05
CA ILE A 178 -7.36 -3.31 -5.52
C ILE A 178 -6.35 -3.43 -4.37
N ASP A 179 -6.10 -2.34 -3.63
CA ASP A 179 -5.18 -2.34 -2.49
C ASP A 179 -5.60 -3.35 -1.41
N LYS A 180 -6.87 -3.38 -1.02
CA LYS A 180 -7.41 -4.34 -0.04
C LYS A 180 -7.17 -5.79 -0.49
N ALA A 181 -7.44 -6.09 -1.75
CA ALA A 181 -7.26 -7.42 -2.32
C ALA A 181 -5.78 -7.84 -2.34
N LEU A 182 -4.91 -6.99 -2.89
CA LEU A 182 -3.47 -7.26 -2.95
C LEU A 182 -2.87 -7.39 -1.55
N TRP A 183 -3.29 -6.57 -0.60
CA TRP A 183 -2.81 -6.63 0.77
C TRP A 183 -3.23 -7.95 1.45
N ALA A 184 -4.51 -8.33 1.33
CA ALA A 184 -5.02 -9.57 1.91
C ALA A 184 -4.33 -10.80 1.32
N PHE A 185 -4.18 -10.84 -0.01
CA PHE A 185 -3.47 -11.91 -0.70
C PHE A 185 -1.99 -11.98 -0.31
N GLY A 186 -1.30 -10.84 -0.30
CA GLY A 186 0.10 -10.76 0.10
C GLY A 186 0.34 -11.12 1.57
N ARG A 187 -0.64 -10.91 2.45
CA ARG A 187 -0.63 -11.42 3.83
C ARG A 187 -0.86 -12.93 3.87
N PHE A 188 -1.77 -13.46 3.07
CA PHE A 188 -2.04 -14.89 2.96
C PHE A 188 -0.81 -15.67 2.49
N ILE A 189 -0.10 -15.20 1.45
CA ILE A 189 1.16 -15.80 0.99
C ILE A 189 2.18 -15.89 2.15
N LYS A 190 2.32 -14.81 2.93
CA LYS A 190 3.23 -14.78 4.08
C LYS A 190 2.83 -15.82 5.16
N GLN A 191 1.54 -16.01 5.38
CA GLN A 191 1.03 -16.92 6.40
C GLN A 191 1.15 -18.39 5.98
N TYR A 192 1.01 -18.68 4.69
CA TYR A 192 0.99 -20.04 4.15
C TYR A 192 1.99 -20.26 3.01
N PRO A 193 3.29 -19.95 3.18
CA PRO A 193 4.26 -19.94 2.08
C PRO A 193 4.42 -21.31 1.40
N ARG A 194 4.15 -22.42 2.11
CA ARG A 194 4.22 -23.78 1.55
C ARG A 194 3.18 -24.08 0.47
N LEU A 195 2.05 -23.36 0.47
CA LEU A 195 1.04 -23.49 -0.60
C LEU A 195 1.51 -22.83 -1.91
N PHE A 196 2.54 -21.99 -1.84
CA PHE A 196 3.04 -21.17 -2.94
C PHE A 196 4.47 -21.52 -3.34
N SER A 197 5.16 -22.37 -2.56
CA SER A 197 6.45 -22.91 -2.93
C SER A 197 6.29 -23.98 -4.01
N LYS A 198 6.99 -23.84 -5.13
CA LYS A 198 7.19 -24.88 -6.15
C LYS A 198 7.98 -26.05 -5.53
N THR A 199 7.35 -26.84 -4.68
CA THR A 199 7.89 -28.15 -4.29
C THR A 199 7.19 -29.15 -5.17
N SER A 200 7.94 -29.76 -6.06
CA SER A 200 7.53 -30.86 -6.93
C SER A 200 6.74 -31.90 -6.13
N LEU A 201 5.46 -32.06 -6.46
CA LEU A 201 4.74 -33.31 -6.22
C LEU A 201 5.22 -34.34 -7.24
#